data_AF-A0AAT9KU74-F1
#
_entry.id   AF-A0AAT9KU74-F1
#
_cell.length_a   1.000
_cell.length_b   1.000
_cell.length_c   1.000
_cell.angle_alpha   90.00
_cell.angle_beta   90.00
_cell.angle_gamma   90.00
#
_symmetry.space_group_name_H-M   'P 1'
#
loop_
_entity.id
_entity.type
_entity.pdbx_description
1 polymer ?
#
loop_
_entity_poly.entity_id
_entity_poly.type
_entity_poly.pdbx_seq_one_letter_code
_entity_poly.pdbx_strand_id
1 'polypeptide(L)'
;MSVTEEFLAHNEVYASAFDGPLPLPPARRTAVVACMDARLNPYGILGLAEGDAHVIRNAGGVVTEDVVRSLAISQRLLGTREIVLIHHTDCGMVTFTDDVFRQGIEKETGIRPPWAAEAFPDAAGDVRQSLRRVTGSPFIPHTDRVRGFVFDVATGRLDEVV
;
A
#
# COMPACT_ATOMS: atom_id res chain seq x y z
N MET A 1 -6.63 14.52 -26.36
CA MET A 1 -5.63 14.59 -25.30
C MET A 1 -5.82 13.36 -24.43
N SER A 2 -4.76 12.63 -24.12
CA SER A 2 -4.81 11.49 -23.20
C SER A 2 -4.75 12.00 -21.75
N VAL A 3 -5.24 11.19 -20.80
CA VAL A 3 -5.11 11.51 -19.36
C VAL A 3 -3.65 11.72 -18.94
N THR A 4 -2.71 11.02 -19.57
CA THR A 4 -1.27 11.20 -19.32
C THR A 4 -0.80 12.59 -19.73
N GLU A 5 -1.28 13.13 -20.85
CA GLU A 5 -0.94 14.50 -21.28
C GLU A 5 -1.49 15.54 -20.29
N GLU A 6 -2.69 15.32 -19.74
CA GLU A 6 -3.25 16.17 -18.69
C GLU A 6 -2.41 16.12 -17.41
N PHE A 7 -1.93 14.94 -17.00
CA PHE A 7 -1.05 14.81 -15.83
C PHE A 7 0.28 15.54 -16.00
N LEU A 8 0.84 15.56 -17.22
CA LEU A 8 2.05 16.35 -17.51
C LEU A 8 1.77 17.86 -17.37
N ALA A 9 0.62 18.33 -17.85
CA ALA A 9 0.23 19.72 -17.67
C ALA A 9 0.02 20.10 -16.19
N HIS A 10 -0.59 19.22 -15.38
CA HIS A 10 -0.70 19.43 -13.94
C HIS A 10 0.67 19.45 -13.24
N ASN A 11 1.62 18.63 -13.69
CA ASN A 11 2.97 18.58 -13.13
C ASN A 11 3.73 19.89 -13.35
N GLU A 12 3.55 20.58 -14.49
CA GLU A 12 4.16 21.91 -14.70
C GLU A 12 3.72 22.93 -13.65
N VAL A 13 2.44 22.88 -13.25
CA VAL A 13 1.91 23.74 -12.18
C VAL A 13 2.53 23.35 -10.84
N TYR A 14 2.60 22.06 -10.52
CA TYR A 14 3.24 21.56 -9.29
C TYR A 14 4.72 21.98 -9.21
N ALA A 15 5.48 21.79 -10.29
CA ALA A 15 6.90 22.11 -10.35
C ALA A 15 7.20 23.60 -10.15
N SER A 16 6.27 24.49 -10.53
CA SER A 16 6.45 25.93 -10.34
C SER A 16 6.49 26.39 -8.88
N ALA A 17 6.00 25.56 -7.95
CA ALA A 17 5.95 25.84 -6.51
C ALA A 17 6.71 24.81 -5.66
N PHE A 18 7.44 23.89 -6.29
CA PHE A 18 8.16 22.81 -5.62
C PHE A 18 9.39 23.35 -4.85
N ASP A 19 9.58 22.88 -3.61
CA ASP A 19 10.70 23.28 -2.75
C ASP A 19 11.50 22.03 -2.31
N GLY A 20 12.70 21.87 -2.87
CA GLY A 20 13.57 20.72 -2.63
C GLY A 20 15.04 20.98 -3.04
N PRO A 21 15.95 20.01 -2.84
CA PRO A 21 15.69 18.62 -2.44
C PRO A 21 15.58 18.41 -0.93
N LEU A 22 14.69 17.50 -0.53
CA LEU A 22 14.61 16.97 0.83
C LEU A 22 15.61 15.82 1.05
N PRO A 23 16.01 15.52 2.31
CA PRO A 23 16.80 14.34 2.63
C PRO A 23 16.11 13.04 2.20
N LEU A 24 16.90 12.06 1.77
CA LEU A 24 16.39 10.76 1.34
C LEU A 24 15.68 9.94 2.46
N PRO A 25 16.21 9.86 3.70
CA PRO A 25 15.55 9.10 4.77
C PRO A 25 14.23 9.76 5.21
N PRO A 26 13.13 9.01 5.40
CA PRO A 26 11.87 9.58 5.84
C PRO A 26 11.96 10.25 7.21
N ALA A 27 11.52 11.51 7.31
CA ALA A 27 11.65 12.32 8.51
C ALA A 27 10.93 11.72 9.73
N ARG A 28 9.79 11.05 9.52
CA ARG A 28 9.03 10.38 10.59
C ARG A 28 9.48 8.96 10.88
N ARG A 29 10.41 8.42 10.08
CA ARG A 29 10.86 7.02 10.17
C ARG A 29 9.71 6.02 10.07
N THR A 30 8.71 6.32 9.23
CA THR A 30 7.51 5.49 9.06
C THR A 30 7.41 4.98 7.62
N ALA A 31 6.93 3.75 7.46
CA ALA A 31 6.51 3.19 6.18
C ALA A 31 5.01 2.86 6.23
N VAL A 32 4.28 3.29 5.21
CA VAL A 32 2.85 3.00 5.03
C VAL A 32 2.71 1.97 3.92
N VAL A 33 1.96 0.90 4.16
CA VAL A 33 1.52 -0.05 3.13
C VAL A 33 0.02 0.14 2.95
N ALA A 34 -0.41 0.46 1.73
CA ALA A 34 -1.82 0.75 1.45
C ALA A 34 -2.28 0.17 0.11
N CYS A 35 -3.59 0.06 -0.06
CA CYS A 35 -4.17 -0.32 -1.35
C CYS A 35 -3.90 0.74 -2.44
N MET A 36 -3.83 0.34 -3.70
CA MET A 36 -3.75 1.21 -4.89
C MET A 36 -5.07 1.89 -5.26
N ASP A 37 -6.13 1.71 -4.46
CA ASP A 37 -7.45 2.30 -4.70
C ASP A 37 -7.39 3.82 -4.93
N ALA A 38 -8.05 4.28 -5.99
CA ALA A 38 -8.04 5.67 -6.43
C ALA A 38 -8.70 6.64 -5.44
N ARG A 39 -9.54 6.14 -4.53
CA ARG A 39 -10.19 6.93 -3.46
C ARG A 39 -9.29 7.12 -2.24
N LEU A 40 -8.17 6.42 -2.18
CA LEU A 40 -7.26 6.43 -1.05
C LEU A 40 -6.08 7.36 -1.35
N ASN A 41 -6.03 8.49 -0.65
CA ASN A 41 -4.90 9.42 -0.65
C ASN A 41 -4.15 9.30 0.70
N PRO A 42 -3.08 8.47 0.80
CA PRO A 42 -2.38 8.25 2.07
C PRO A 42 -1.84 9.54 2.70
N TYR A 43 -1.38 10.49 1.89
CA TYR A 43 -0.86 11.77 2.38
C TYR A 43 -1.96 12.59 3.05
N GLY A 44 -3.12 12.72 2.39
CA GLY A 44 -4.27 13.44 2.96
C GLY A 44 -4.87 12.75 4.19
N ILE A 45 -5.00 11.42 4.15
CA ILE A 45 -5.59 10.63 5.25
C ILE A 45 -4.74 10.72 6.53
N LEU A 46 -3.42 10.69 6.39
CA LEU A 46 -2.49 10.67 7.52
C LEU A 46 -1.89 12.06 7.85
N GLY A 47 -2.20 13.10 7.08
CA GLY A 47 -1.63 14.43 7.25
C GLY A 47 -0.11 14.48 7.01
N LEU A 48 0.39 13.73 6.03
CA LEU A 48 1.82 13.68 5.70
C LEU A 48 2.23 14.87 4.82
N ALA A 49 3.44 15.37 5.05
CA ALA A 49 4.15 16.23 4.12
C ALA A 49 5.14 15.41 3.26
N GLU A 50 5.65 16.02 2.20
CA GLU A 50 6.73 15.43 1.39
C GLU A 50 7.94 15.10 2.27
N GLY A 51 8.52 13.91 2.08
CA GLY A 51 9.64 13.42 2.88
C GLY A 51 9.29 12.84 4.26
N ASP A 52 8.02 12.85 4.71
CA ASP A 52 7.67 12.33 6.04
C ASP A 52 7.77 10.80 6.13
N ALA A 53 7.24 10.07 5.14
CA ALA A 53 7.09 8.62 5.18
C ALA A 53 7.32 7.96 3.81
N HIS A 54 7.75 6.70 3.81
CA HIS A 54 7.61 5.88 2.62
C HIS A 54 6.15 5.42 2.46
N VAL A 55 5.67 5.37 1.22
CA VAL A 55 4.32 4.89 0.89
C VAL A 55 4.44 3.81 -0.18
N ILE A 56 4.11 2.57 0.20
CA ILE A 56 4.14 1.37 -0.64
C ILE A 56 2.69 1.01 -0.98
N ARG A 57 2.37 0.84 -2.27
CA ARG A 57 1.00 0.55 -2.71
C ARG A 57 0.92 -0.59 -3.71
N ASN A 58 -0.07 -1.46 -3.55
CA ASN A 58 -0.43 -2.52 -4.50
C ASN A 58 -1.93 -2.83 -4.43
N ALA A 59 -2.42 -3.78 -5.23
CA ALA A 59 -3.80 -4.24 -5.16
C ALA A 59 -4.09 -4.85 -3.78
N GLY A 60 -5.03 -4.25 -3.04
CA GLY A 60 -5.44 -4.71 -1.70
C GLY A 60 -4.57 -4.27 -0.53
N GLY A 61 -3.40 -3.66 -0.76
CA GLY A 61 -2.46 -3.38 0.34
C GLY A 61 -1.83 -4.66 0.90
N VAL A 62 -1.80 -5.74 0.11
CA VAL A 62 -1.37 -7.07 0.52
C VAL A 62 0.13 -7.08 0.83
N VAL A 63 0.52 -7.72 1.93
CA VAL A 63 1.93 -7.94 2.27
C VAL A 63 2.48 -9.11 1.45
N THR A 64 2.93 -8.80 0.24
CA THR A 64 3.63 -9.72 -0.68
C THR A 64 5.13 -9.72 -0.42
N GLU A 65 5.87 -10.61 -1.10
CA GLU A 65 7.34 -10.59 -1.09
C GLU A 65 7.92 -9.24 -1.54
N ASP A 66 7.25 -8.53 -2.46
CA ASP A 66 7.69 -7.21 -2.91
C ASP A 66 7.49 -6.13 -1.83
N VAL A 67 6.41 -6.24 -1.04
CA VAL A 67 6.20 -5.38 0.13
C VAL A 67 7.24 -5.69 1.20
N VAL A 68 7.52 -6.97 1.50
CA VAL A 68 8.57 -7.37 2.45
C VAL A 68 9.93 -6.86 2.00
N ARG A 69 10.28 -7.00 0.72
CA ARG A 69 11.50 -6.45 0.11
C ARG A 69 11.58 -4.93 0.31
N SER A 70 10.49 -4.22 0.04
CA SER A 70 10.41 -2.77 0.17
C SER A 70 10.55 -2.30 1.62
N LEU A 71 9.87 -2.96 2.57
CA LEU A 71 9.99 -2.71 4.00
C LEU A 71 11.40 -3.01 4.52
N ALA A 72 12.03 -4.10 4.07
CA ALA A 72 13.39 -4.46 4.45
C ALA A 72 14.40 -3.38 4.04
N ILE A 73 14.28 -2.84 2.83
CA ILE A 73 15.08 -1.69 2.35
C ILE A 73 14.78 -0.45 3.19
N SER A 74 13.49 -0.13 3.37
CA SER A 74 13.01 1.02 4.13
C SER A 74 13.58 1.07 5.55
N GLN A 75 13.66 -0.07 6.23
CA GLN A 75 14.18 -0.14 7.59
C GLN A 75 15.71 -0.19 7.63
N ARG A 76 16.34 -1.06 6.84
CA ARG A 76 17.80 -1.29 6.91
C ARG A 76 18.63 -0.16 6.33
N LEU A 77 18.19 0.43 5.22
CA LEU A 77 18.99 1.40 4.48
C LEU A 77 18.51 2.84 4.71
N LEU A 78 17.22 3.02 5.02
CA LEU A 78 16.57 4.33 5.10
C LEU A 78 15.99 4.66 6.48
N GLY A 79 16.21 3.77 7.47
CA GLY A 79 16.05 4.08 8.90
C GLY A 79 14.61 4.15 9.43
N THR A 80 13.62 3.67 8.67
CA THR A 80 12.24 3.55 9.20
C THR A 80 12.17 2.51 10.33
N ARG A 81 11.27 2.73 11.29
CA ARG A 81 11.07 1.90 12.49
C ARG A 81 9.61 1.62 12.80
N GLU A 82 8.69 2.22 12.07
CA GLU A 82 7.25 2.08 12.28
C GLU A 82 6.56 1.72 10.97
N ILE A 83 5.58 0.82 11.04
CA ILE A 83 4.81 0.34 9.88
C ILE A 83 3.32 0.56 10.14
N VAL A 84 2.66 1.20 9.18
CA VAL A 84 1.22 1.41 9.16
C VAL A 84 0.64 0.64 7.99
N LEU A 85 -0.26 -0.32 8.27
CA LEU A 85 -0.98 -1.09 7.26
C LEU A 85 -2.39 -0.51 7.09
N ILE A 86 -2.79 -0.19 5.86
CA ILE A 86 -4.10 0.40 5.56
C ILE A 86 -4.79 -0.39 4.46
N HIS A 87 -5.78 -1.19 4.87
CA HIS A 87 -6.81 -1.71 3.98
C HIS A 87 -7.97 -0.73 3.95
N HIS A 88 -9.03 -1.02 3.20
CA HIS A 88 -10.21 -0.16 3.16
C HIS A 88 -11.50 -0.91 2.89
N THR A 89 -12.63 -0.28 3.24
CA THR A 89 -13.98 -0.76 2.89
C THR A 89 -14.19 -0.70 1.37
N ASP A 90 -15.09 -1.54 0.85
CA ASP A 90 -15.41 -1.62 -0.59
C ASP A 90 -14.16 -1.83 -1.47
N CYS A 91 -13.26 -2.72 -1.02
CA CYS A 91 -12.04 -3.06 -1.76
C CYS A 91 -12.33 -4.02 -2.92
N GLY A 92 -11.74 -3.77 -4.09
CA GLY A 92 -11.89 -4.67 -5.24
C GLY A 92 -11.49 -6.13 -4.94
N MET A 93 -10.53 -6.33 -4.03
CA MET A 93 -10.03 -7.66 -3.65
C MET A 93 -11.04 -8.54 -2.91
N VAL A 94 -12.16 -7.99 -2.43
CA VAL A 94 -13.25 -8.77 -1.80
C VAL A 94 -14.30 -9.26 -2.80
N THR A 95 -14.20 -8.84 -4.07
CA THR A 95 -15.25 -9.07 -5.07
C THR A 95 -15.02 -10.31 -5.93
N PHE A 96 -13.90 -11.02 -5.74
CA PHE A 96 -13.53 -12.19 -6.51
C PHE A 96 -12.70 -13.19 -5.69
N THR A 97 -12.38 -14.33 -6.30
CA THR A 97 -11.44 -15.32 -5.74
C THR A 97 -10.29 -15.55 -6.70
N ASP A 98 -9.13 -15.95 -6.17
CA ASP A 98 -7.94 -16.26 -6.96
C ASP A 98 -8.22 -17.24 -8.11
N ASP A 99 -9.02 -18.28 -7.85
CA ASP A 99 -9.34 -19.29 -8.86
C ASP A 99 -10.17 -18.71 -10.00
N VAL A 100 -11.20 -17.91 -9.69
CA VAL A 100 -12.03 -17.26 -10.71
C VAL A 100 -11.19 -16.34 -11.59
N PHE A 101 -10.35 -15.51 -10.97
CA PHE A 101 -9.52 -14.55 -11.70
C PHE A 101 -8.46 -15.24 -12.58
N ARG A 102 -7.71 -16.19 -12.01
CA ARG A 102 -6.66 -16.91 -12.75
C ARG A 102 -7.23 -17.79 -13.86
N GLN A 103 -8.40 -18.41 -13.64
CA GLN A 103 -9.08 -19.17 -14.68
C GLN A 103 -9.58 -18.26 -15.82
N GLY A 104 -10.01 -17.03 -15.52
CA GLY A 104 -10.36 -16.03 -16.53
C GLY A 104 -9.19 -15.74 -17.47
N ILE A 105 -8.02 -15.42 -16.91
CA ILE A 105 -6.80 -15.15 -17.69
C ILE A 105 -6.37 -16.38 -18.50
N GLU A 106 -6.42 -17.56 -17.90
CA GLU A 106 -6.06 -18.82 -18.58
C GLU A 106 -6.96 -19.08 -19.79
N LYS A 107 -8.27 -18.83 -19.69
CA LYS A 107 -9.22 -18.97 -20.80
C LYS A 107 -8.94 -18.00 -21.94
N GLU A 108 -8.55 -16.76 -21.63
CA GLU A 108 -8.31 -15.71 -22.62
C GLU A 108 -6.95 -15.85 -23.31
N THR A 109 -5.91 -16.23 -22.55
CA THR A 109 -4.52 -16.20 -23.01
C THR A 109 -3.94 -17.58 -23.30
N GLY A 110 -4.61 -18.65 -22.84
CA GLY A 110 -4.09 -20.02 -22.84
C GLY A 110 -3.03 -20.29 -21.77
N ILE A 111 -2.70 -19.32 -20.91
CA ILE A 111 -1.65 -19.43 -19.89
C ILE A 111 -2.21 -19.04 -18.52
N ARG A 112 -2.10 -19.94 -17.54
CA ARG A 112 -2.44 -19.62 -16.15
C ARG A 112 -1.33 -18.77 -15.51
N PRO A 113 -1.66 -17.60 -14.91
CA PRO A 113 -0.66 -16.81 -14.19
C PRO A 113 0.01 -17.62 -13.08
N PRO A 114 1.34 -17.53 -12.90
CA PRO A 114 2.05 -18.29 -11.86
C PRO A 114 1.89 -17.66 -10.47
N TRP A 115 1.53 -16.39 -10.39
CA TRP A 115 1.33 -15.63 -9.16
C TRP A 115 -0.11 -15.78 -8.63
N ALA A 116 -0.25 -15.67 -7.31
CA ALA A 116 -1.54 -15.54 -6.64
C ALA A 116 -2.09 -14.13 -6.86
N ALA A 117 -3.41 -14.01 -7.02
CA ALA A 117 -4.06 -12.70 -7.08
C ALA A 117 -4.17 -12.07 -5.69
N GLU A 118 -4.07 -12.89 -4.62
CA GLU A 118 -4.15 -12.47 -3.22
C GLU A 118 -5.50 -11.81 -2.88
N ALA A 119 -6.59 -12.35 -3.42
CA ALA A 119 -7.94 -11.97 -3.04
C ALA A 119 -8.24 -12.40 -1.60
N PHE A 120 -9.05 -11.62 -0.90
CA PHE A 120 -9.43 -11.88 0.49
C PHE A 120 -10.92 -11.58 0.71
N PRO A 121 -11.63 -12.36 1.55
CA PRO A 121 -13.07 -12.18 1.72
C PRO A 121 -13.47 -11.05 2.68
N ASP A 122 -12.55 -10.62 3.55
CA ASP A 122 -12.79 -9.63 4.61
C ASP A 122 -11.56 -8.76 4.83
N ALA A 123 -11.74 -7.44 4.73
CA ALA A 123 -10.64 -6.49 4.87
C ALA A 123 -10.03 -6.50 6.28
N ALA A 124 -10.85 -6.55 7.34
CA ALA A 124 -10.33 -6.56 8.71
C ALA A 124 -9.60 -7.88 9.01
N GLY A 125 -10.13 -9.01 8.54
CA GLY A 125 -9.48 -10.31 8.58
C GLY A 125 -8.12 -10.32 7.88
N ASP A 126 -8.03 -9.69 6.70
CA ASP A 126 -6.79 -9.59 5.96
C ASP A 126 -5.78 -8.61 6.56
N VAL A 127 -6.23 -7.53 7.22
CA VAL A 127 -5.34 -6.69 8.03
C VAL A 127 -4.65 -7.52 9.12
N ARG A 128 -5.39 -8.37 9.84
CA ARG A 128 -4.79 -9.28 10.85
C ARG A 128 -3.81 -10.26 10.21
N GLN A 129 -4.11 -10.75 9.02
CA GLN A 129 -3.23 -11.64 8.27
C GLN A 129 -1.93 -10.92 7.85
N SER A 130 -2.06 -9.70 7.33
CA SER A 130 -0.96 -8.82 6.95
C SER A 130 -0.09 -8.44 8.15
N LEU A 131 -0.68 -8.13 9.31
CA LEU A 131 0.04 -7.93 10.57
C LEU A 131 0.91 -9.14 10.89
N ARG A 132 0.36 -10.36 10.84
CA ARG A 132 1.13 -11.60 11.07
C ARG A 132 2.26 -11.80 10.06
N ARG A 133 2.02 -11.52 8.77
CA ARG A 133 3.07 -11.60 7.73
C ARG A 133 4.23 -10.65 8.03
N VAL A 134 3.95 -9.42 8.45
CA VAL A 134 4.98 -8.44 8.81
C VAL A 134 5.72 -8.86 10.08
N THR A 135 5.00 -9.12 11.17
CA THR A 135 5.62 -9.42 12.47
C THR A 135 6.35 -10.77 12.48
N GLY A 136 5.92 -11.71 11.64
CA GLY A 136 6.56 -13.02 11.48
C GLY A 136 7.72 -13.05 10.49
N SER A 137 7.96 -11.97 9.73
CA SER A 137 9.03 -11.96 8.72
C SER A 137 10.40 -11.72 9.38
N PRO A 138 11.37 -12.65 9.23
CA PRO A 138 12.74 -12.44 9.72
C PRO A 138 13.48 -11.33 8.94
N PHE A 139 12.92 -10.90 7.82
CA PHE A 139 13.49 -9.86 6.97
C PHE A 139 13.03 -8.46 7.36
N ILE A 140 12.19 -8.28 8.39
CA ILE A 140 11.78 -6.96 8.87
C ILE A 140 12.33 -6.78 10.29
N PRO A 141 13.39 -5.97 10.50
CA PRO A 141 14.12 -5.92 11.78
C PRO A 141 13.38 -5.18 12.90
N HIS A 142 12.47 -4.25 12.57
CA HIS A 142 11.70 -3.47 13.53
C HIS A 142 10.21 -3.76 13.34
N THR A 143 9.69 -4.62 14.23
CA THR A 143 8.29 -5.06 14.23
C THR A 143 7.58 -4.73 15.54
N ASP A 144 8.22 -3.96 16.43
CA ASP A 144 7.68 -3.50 17.71
C ASP A 144 6.57 -2.44 17.55
N ARG A 145 6.49 -1.80 16.36
CA ARG A 145 5.50 -0.76 16.03
C ARG A 145 4.88 -1.02 14.67
N VAL A 146 4.01 -2.03 14.63
CA VAL A 146 3.20 -2.36 13.46
C VAL A 146 1.74 -2.26 13.85
N ARG A 147 0.98 -1.38 13.18
CA ARG A 147 -0.45 -1.17 13.43
C ARG A 147 -1.23 -1.27 12.11
N GLY A 148 -2.43 -1.81 12.19
CA GLY A 148 -3.27 -2.09 11.02
C GLY A 148 -4.62 -1.41 11.13
N PHE A 149 -5.09 -0.86 10.01
CA PHE A 149 -6.31 -0.07 9.94
C PHE A 149 -7.15 -0.46 8.72
N VAL A 150 -8.46 -0.27 8.85
CA VAL A 150 -9.39 -0.22 7.71
C VAL A 150 -9.82 1.23 7.54
N PHE A 151 -9.50 1.80 6.37
CA PHE A 151 -10.02 3.09 5.94
C PHE A 151 -11.45 2.93 5.43
N ASP A 152 -12.39 3.69 6.00
CA ASP A 152 -13.75 3.73 5.49
C ASP A 152 -13.87 4.74 4.35
N VAL A 153 -14.02 4.24 3.12
CA VAL A 153 -14.12 5.07 1.91
C VAL A 153 -15.36 5.97 1.90
N ALA A 154 -16.37 5.70 2.73
CA ALA A 154 -17.58 6.52 2.81
C ALA A 154 -17.46 7.68 3.80
N THR A 155 -16.66 7.53 4.87
CA THR A 155 -16.57 8.51 5.96
C THR A 155 -15.19 9.17 6.09
N GLY A 156 -14.16 8.61 5.46
CA GLY A 156 -12.79 9.09 5.56
C GLY A 156 -12.07 8.69 6.86
N ARG A 157 -12.67 7.83 7.69
CA ARG A 157 -12.12 7.42 8.99
C ARG A 157 -11.16 6.24 8.86
N LEU A 158 -10.19 6.16 9.77
CA LEU A 158 -9.37 4.97 9.99
C LEU A 158 -9.85 4.25 11.25
N ASP A 159 -10.32 3.03 11.08
CA ASP A 159 -10.69 2.14 12.18
C ASP A 159 -9.55 1.14 12.42
N GLU A 160 -8.97 1.15 13.61
CA GLU A 160 -7.89 0.24 13.96
C GLU A 160 -8.39 -1.20 14.13
N VAL A 161 -7.64 -2.15 13.60
CA VAL A 161 -7.92 -3.57 13.72
C VAL A 161 -7.04 -4.16 14.82
N VAL A 162 -7.69 -4.60 15.90
CA VAL A 162 -7.09 -5.34 17.01
C VAL A 162 -7.13 -6.85 16.74
#